data_AF-A0A5S3Z0B2-F1
#
_entry.id   AF-A0A5S3Z0B2-F1
#
_cell.length_a   1.000
_cell.length_b   1.000
_cell.length_c   1.000
_cell.angle_alpha   90.00
_cell.angle_beta   90.00
_cell.angle_gamma   90.00
#
_symmetry.space_group_name_H-M   'P 1'
#
loop_
_entity.id
_entity.type
_entity.pdbx_description
1 polymer ?
#
loop_
_entity_poly.entity_id
_entity_poly.type
_entity_poly.pdbx_seq_one_letter_code
_entity_poly.pdbx_strand_id
1 'polypeptide(L)'
;MKFINWLNTQDKPKEVKAQLQKVLGRSESAVTSYLYGYRKVPQDIASKISDFTNGEVSSVDLDTQYKSFHLNDSFVLAPSKGQRVGKPILSITKHPSQTDFEEFITGIKQLLEVKA
;
A
#
# COMPACT_ATOMS: atom_id res chain seq x y z
N MET A 1 -8.27 10.56 -3.79
CA MET A 1 -8.28 9.80 -2.51
C MET A 1 -7.55 8.46 -2.69
N LYS A 2 -6.89 7.88 -1.67
CA LYS A 2 -6.33 6.50 -1.77
C LYS A 2 -7.46 5.47 -1.87
N PHE A 3 -7.31 4.48 -2.76
CA PHE A 3 -8.40 3.53 -3.03
C PHE A 3 -8.77 2.67 -1.81
N ILE A 4 -7.78 2.22 -1.05
CA ILE A 4 -8.04 1.50 0.21
C ILE A 4 -8.77 2.36 1.25
N ASN A 5 -8.56 3.68 1.27
CA ASN A 5 -9.26 4.55 2.20
C ASN A 5 -10.74 4.65 1.85
N TRP A 6 -11.06 4.79 0.56
CA TRP A 6 -12.45 4.74 0.08
C TRP A 6 -13.13 3.43 0.47
N LEU A 7 -12.46 2.29 0.34
CA LEU A 7 -13.05 1.00 0.73
C LEU A 7 -13.38 0.95 2.24
N ASN A 8 -12.55 1.58 3.07
CA ASN A 8 -12.72 1.61 4.52
C ASN A 8 -13.78 2.61 4.99
N THR A 9 -14.24 3.55 4.15
CA THR A 9 -15.37 4.44 4.48
C THR A 9 -16.73 3.78 4.25
N GLN A 10 -16.76 2.60 3.63
CA GLN A 10 -18.00 1.87 3.35
C GLN A 10 -18.47 1.10 4.58
N ASP A 11 -19.79 0.98 4.77
CA ASP A 11 -20.38 0.27 5.91
C ASP A 11 -19.93 -1.21 5.99
N LYS A 12 -19.70 -1.84 4.83
CA LYS A 12 -19.33 -3.25 4.73
C LYS A 12 -18.15 -3.47 3.78
N PRO A 13 -16.92 -3.12 4.20
CA PRO A 13 -15.74 -3.13 3.31
C PRO A 13 -15.47 -4.50 2.66
N LYS A 14 -15.73 -5.61 3.38
CA LYS A 14 -15.54 -6.97 2.86
C LYS A 14 -16.52 -7.31 1.73
N GLU A 15 -17.79 -6.95 1.90
CA GLU A 15 -18.83 -7.19 0.89
C GLU A 15 -18.60 -6.31 -0.33
N VAL A 16 -18.26 -5.03 -0.13
CA VAL A 16 -17.92 -4.09 -1.21
C VAL A 16 -16.70 -4.58 -1.99
N LYS A 17 -15.65 -5.09 -1.32
CA LYS A 17 -14.48 -5.69 -2.00
C LYS A 17 -14.89 -6.88 -2.86
N ALA A 18 -15.80 -7.74 -2.40
CA ALA A 18 -16.27 -8.89 -3.17
C ALA A 18 -17.10 -8.45 -4.39
N GLN A 19 -17.92 -7.40 -4.27
CA GLN A 19 -18.63 -6.81 -5.41
C GLN A 19 -17.66 -6.20 -6.42
N LEU A 20 -16.67 -5.46 -5.95
CA LEU A 20 -15.62 -4.88 -6.78
C LEU A 20 -14.88 -5.97 -7.59
N GLN A 21 -14.55 -7.12 -6.98
CA GLN A 21 -13.96 -8.25 -7.71
C GLN A 21 -14.82 -8.70 -8.89
N LYS A 22 -16.13 -8.82 -8.68
CA LYS A 22 -17.09 -9.21 -9.73
C LYS A 22 -17.16 -8.15 -10.84
N VAL A 23 -17.29 -6.87 -10.48
CA VAL A 23 -17.38 -5.74 -11.44
C VAL A 23 -16.11 -5.62 -12.30
N LEU A 24 -14.94 -5.76 -11.67
CA LEU A 24 -13.68 -5.67 -12.37
C LEU A 24 -13.37 -6.94 -13.19
N GLY A 25 -13.99 -8.07 -12.89
CA GLY A 25 -13.69 -9.36 -13.51
C GLY A 25 -12.26 -9.82 -13.20
N ARG A 26 -11.78 -9.56 -11.98
CA ARG A 26 -10.40 -9.83 -11.56
C ARG A 26 -10.35 -10.68 -10.30
N SER A 27 -9.24 -11.39 -10.12
CA SER A 27 -9.00 -12.16 -8.89
C SER A 27 -8.92 -11.25 -7.67
N GLU A 28 -9.19 -11.81 -6.49
CA GLU A 28 -9.02 -11.09 -5.22
C GLU A 28 -7.62 -10.50 -5.06
N SER A 29 -6.58 -11.26 -5.45
CA SER A 29 -5.19 -10.81 -5.37
C SER A 29 -4.91 -9.60 -6.26
N ALA A 30 -5.50 -9.56 -7.46
CA ALA A 30 -5.37 -8.42 -8.36
C ALA A 30 -6.08 -7.18 -7.80
N VAL A 31 -7.31 -7.33 -7.30
CA VAL A 31 -8.05 -6.23 -6.65
C VAL A 31 -7.31 -5.70 -5.43
N THR A 32 -6.77 -6.60 -4.61
CA THR A 32 -5.94 -6.23 -3.45
C THR A 32 -4.71 -5.45 -3.89
N SER A 33 -4.04 -5.88 -4.97
CA SER A 33 -2.88 -5.15 -5.52
C SER A 33 -3.24 -3.74 -5.98
N TYR A 34 -4.43 -3.54 -6.57
CA TYR A 34 -4.91 -2.21 -6.95
C TYR A 34 -5.26 -1.34 -5.74
N LEU A 35 -5.95 -1.89 -4.74
CA LEU A 35 -6.30 -1.18 -3.50
C LEU A 35 -5.08 -0.57 -2.81
N TYR A 36 -3.95 -1.30 -2.80
CA TYR A 36 -2.72 -0.87 -2.15
C TYR A 36 -1.68 -0.24 -3.10
N GLY A 37 -1.93 -0.22 -4.42
CA GLY A 37 -1.02 0.38 -5.39
C GLY A 37 0.23 -0.47 -5.69
N TYR A 38 0.21 -1.77 -5.39
CA TYR A 38 1.30 -2.69 -5.68
C TYR A 38 1.48 -2.96 -7.18
N ARG A 39 0.45 -2.67 -7.97
CA ARG A 39 0.43 -2.88 -9.43
C ARG A 39 -0.26 -1.70 -10.11
N LYS A 40 0.26 -1.32 -11.28
CA LYS A 40 -0.38 -0.32 -12.14
C LYS A 40 -1.76 -0.80 -12.56
N VAL A 41 -2.76 0.06 -12.41
CA VAL A 41 -4.14 -0.23 -12.83
C VAL A 41 -4.26 0.02 -14.33
N PRO A 42 -4.69 -0.97 -15.14
CA PRO A 42 -5.00 -0.74 -16.55
C PRO A 42 -6.11 0.30 -16.74
N GLN A 43 -6.09 1.07 -17.84
CA GLN A 43 -7.03 2.17 -18.04
C GLN A 43 -8.51 1.71 -18.05
N ASP A 44 -8.82 0.57 -18.65
CA ASP A 44 -10.15 -0.04 -18.66
C ASP A 44 -10.65 -0.38 -17.25
N ILE A 45 -9.74 -0.81 -16.38
CA ILE A 45 -10.04 -1.12 -14.98
C ILE A 45 -10.17 0.18 -14.16
N ALA A 46 -9.33 1.18 -14.44
CA ALA A 46 -9.40 2.47 -13.77
C ALA A 46 -10.74 3.17 -14.02
N SER A 47 -11.26 3.12 -15.26
CA SER A 47 -12.60 3.62 -15.58
C SER A 47 -13.69 2.91 -14.77
N LYS A 48 -13.67 1.56 -14.74
CA LYS A 48 -14.63 0.78 -13.93
C LYS A 48 -14.56 1.09 -12.43
N ILE A 49 -13.36 1.32 -11.90
CA ILE A 49 -13.18 1.73 -10.50
C ILE A 49 -13.78 3.11 -10.28
N SER A 50 -13.53 4.06 -11.19
CA SER A 50 -14.11 5.40 -11.10
C SER A 50 -15.64 5.35 -11.10
N ASP A 51 -16.23 4.58 -12.01
CA ASP A 51 -17.69 4.38 -12.07
C ASP A 51 -18.23 3.73 -10.80
N PHE A 52 -17.57 2.67 -10.31
CA PHE A 52 -17.98 1.95 -9.10
C PHE A 52 -17.88 2.80 -7.83
N THR A 53 -16.96 3.77 -7.80
CA THR A 53 -16.74 4.68 -6.68
C THR A 53 -17.44 6.03 -6.87
N ASN A 54 -18.32 6.17 -7.88
CA ASN A 54 -18.97 7.43 -8.23
C ASN A 54 -17.99 8.61 -8.41
N GLY A 55 -16.80 8.33 -8.93
CA GLY A 55 -15.75 9.32 -9.18
C GLY A 55 -14.87 9.65 -7.97
N GLU A 56 -15.13 9.12 -6.78
CA GLU A 56 -14.31 9.39 -5.58
C GLU A 56 -12.87 8.89 -5.72
N VAL A 57 -12.66 7.85 -6.54
CA VAL A 57 -11.34 7.32 -6.89
C VAL A 57 -11.12 7.49 -8.38
N SER A 58 -10.25 8.43 -8.75
CA SER A 58 -9.91 8.72 -10.14
C SER A 58 -8.74 7.87 -10.65
N SER A 59 -8.54 7.81 -11.97
CA SER A 59 -7.34 7.19 -12.55
C SER A 59 -6.05 7.89 -12.09
N VAL A 60 -6.11 9.20 -11.86
CA VAL A 60 -4.98 10.00 -11.34
C VAL A 60 -4.62 9.60 -9.92
N ASP A 61 -5.62 9.31 -9.08
CA ASP A 61 -5.38 8.80 -7.72
C ASP A 61 -4.69 7.43 -7.73
N LEU A 62 -5.14 6.53 -8.61
CA LEU A 62 -4.59 5.19 -8.76
C LEU A 62 -3.14 5.24 -9.26
N ASP A 63 -2.85 6.09 -10.24
CA ASP A 63 -1.50 6.29 -10.77
C ASP A 63 -0.58 6.94 -9.73
N THR A 64 -1.07 7.94 -9.00
CA THR A 64 -0.34 8.56 -7.89
C THR A 64 0.00 7.52 -6.83
N GLN A 65 -0.97 6.69 -6.44
CA GLN A 65 -0.77 5.63 -5.45
C GLN A 65 0.28 4.60 -5.91
N TYR A 66 0.21 4.16 -7.16
CA TYR A 66 1.20 3.23 -7.74
C TYR A 66 2.61 3.84 -7.75
N LYS A 67 2.73 5.10 -8.20
CA LYS A 67 4.00 5.83 -8.20
C LYS A 67 4.55 5.96 -6.78
N SER A 68 3.74 6.39 -5.81
CA SER A 68 4.19 6.51 -4.41
C SER A 68 4.67 5.19 -3.81
N PHE A 69 4.09 4.05 -4.20
CA PHE A 69 4.55 2.75 -3.73
C PHE A 69 5.92 2.36 -4.31
N HIS A 70 6.18 2.70 -5.57
CA HIS A 70 7.43 2.35 -6.28
C HIS A 70 8.52 3.41 -6.23
N LEU A 71 8.18 4.64 -5.85
CA LEU A 71 9.12 5.72 -5.56
C LEU A 71 9.63 5.65 -4.12
N ASN A 72 9.39 4.56 -3.38
CA ASN A 72 10.00 4.37 -2.08
C ASN A 72 11.52 4.22 -2.25
N ASP A 73 12.21 5.34 -2.12
CA ASP A 73 13.64 5.44 -1.91
C ASP A 73 13.99 5.13 -0.47
N SER A 74 13.31 4.16 0.15
CA SER A 74 13.56 3.75 1.51
C SER A 74 13.38 2.26 1.71
N PHE A 75 14.24 1.69 2.55
CA PHE A 75 14.13 0.35 3.09
C PHE A 75 13.41 0.42 4.42
N VAL A 76 12.54 -0.54 4.70
CA VAL A 76 11.75 -0.58 5.93
C VAL A 76 11.82 -1.95 6.59
N LEU A 77 11.93 -1.97 7.92
CA LEU A 77 11.77 -3.15 8.75
C LEU A 77 10.33 -3.16 9.31
N ALA A 78 9.58 -4.23 9.03
CA ALA A 78 8.20 -4.38 9.48
C ALA A 78 7.90 -5.83 9.91
N PRO A 79 6.89 -6.07 10.78
CA PRO A 79 6.50 -7.42 11.18
C PRO A 79 6.06 -8.29 9.98
N SER A 80 6.47 -9.56 9.94
CA SER A 80 6.16 -10.49 8.84
C SER A 80 4.66 -10.76 8.67
N LYS A 81 3.88 -10.70 9.77
CA LYS A 81 2.42 -10.88 9.76
C LYS A 81 1.71 -9.57 9.45
N GLY A 82 1.67 -9.19 8.18
CA GLY A 82 0.61 -8.34 7.60
C GLY A 82 0.52 -6.88 8.04
N GLN A 83 1.32 -6.39 8.98
CA GLN A 83 1.41 -4.97 9.30
C GLN A 83 2.28 -4.20 8.29
N ARG A 84 2.03 -4.38 6.99
CA ARG A 84 2.33 -3.34 5.99
C ARG A 84 1.32 -2.19 6.05
N VAL A 85 0.33 -2.30 6.93
CA VAL A 85 -0.72 -1.31 7.18
C VAL A 85 -0.35 -0.36 8.33
N GLY A 86 0.65 -0.71 9.16
CA GLY A 86 1.15 0.12 10.27
C GLY A 86 2.41 0.92 9.88
N LYS A 87 2.80 1.89 10.73
CA LYS A 87 4.13 2.53 10.61
C LYS A 87 5.22 1.44 10.72
N PRO A 88 6.25 1.46 9.86
CA PRO A 88 7.36 0.53 9.96
C PRO A 88 8.07 0.68 11.32
N ILE A 89 8.70 -0.39 11.79
CA ILE A 89 9.46 -0.39 13.04
C ILE A 89 10.67 0.54 12.88
N LEU A 90 11.36 0.40 11.75
CA LEU A 90 12.47 1.26 11.34
C LEU A 90 12.37 1.50 9.83
N SER A 91 12.83 2.66 9.39
CA SER A 91 12.97 2.99 7.97
C SER A 91 14.24 3.78 7.73
N ILE A 92 14.89 3.54 6.60
CA ILE A 92 16.05 4.30 6.15
C ILE A 92 15.90 4.61 4.67
N THR A 93 16.35 5.78 4.21
CA THR A 93 16.35 6.10 2.78
C THR A 93 17.47 5.34 2.04
N LYS A 94 17.44 5.29 0.70
CA LYS A 94 18.50 4.71 -0.14
C LYS A 94 19.80 5.53 -0.08
N HIS A 95 19.67 6.81 0.24
CA HIS A 95 20.77 7.76 0.38
C HIS A 95 20.68 8.46 1.74
N PRO A 96 20.89 7.71 2.85
CA PRO A 96 20.80 8.27 4.18
C PRO A 96 22.03 9.15 4.46
N SER A 97 21.89 10.08 5.41
CA SER A 97 23.09 10.66 6.02
C SER A 97 23.84 9.58 6.81
N GLN A 98 25.11 9.82 7.13
CA GLN A 98 25.88 8.87 7.94
C GLN A 98 25.23 8.64 9.32
N THR A 99 24.72 9.70 9.94
CA THR A 99 23.99 9.64 11.22
C THR A 99 22.75 8.76 11.11
N ASP A 100 21.91 8.98 10.09
CA ASP A 100 20.68 8.19 9.89
C ASP A 100 21.00 6.70 9.67
N PHE A 101 22.10 6.40 8.98
CA PHE A 101 22.57 5.04 8.79
C PHE A 101 23.00 4.38 10.10
N GLU A 102 23.81 5.06 10.90
CA GLU A 102 24.29 4.55 12.19
C GLU A 102 23.13 4.32 13.17
N GLU A 103 22.15 5.23 13.21
CA GLU A 103 20.93 5.07 14.02
C GLU A 103 20.10 3.86 13.57
N PHE A 104 19.91 3.68 12.26
CA PHE A 104 19.15 2.55 11.72
C PHE A 104 19.81 1.21 12.04
N ILE A 105 21.13 1.09 11.86
CA ILE A 105 21.89 -0.14 12.19
C ILE A 105 21.84 -0.42 13.69
N THR A 106 21.96 0.61 14.52
CA THR A 106 21.87 0.48 15.98
C THR A 106 20.49 -0.02 16.42
N GLY A 107 19.42 0.53 15.83
CA GLY A 107 18.06 0.07 16.08
C GLY A 107 17.85 -1.40 15.68
N ILE A 108 18.44 -1.85 14.57
CA ILE A 108 18.41 -3.27 14.17
C ILE A 108 19.10 -4.15 15.22
N LYS A 109 20.30 -3.78 15.67
CA LYS A 109 21.06 -4.55 16.67
C LYS A 109 20.27 -4.73 17.95
N GLN A 110 19.69 -3.64 18.48
CA GLN A 110 18.85 -3.68 19.68
C GLN A 110 17.67 -4.64 19.52
N LEU A 111 17.00 -4.64 18.37
CA LEU A 111 15.87 -5.53 18.10
C LEU A 111 16.28 -7.02 18.03
N LEU A 112 17.50 -7.31 17.61
CA LEU A 112 18.03 -8.68 17.53
C LEU A 112 18.57 -9.16 18.89
N GLU A 113 19.18 -8.28 19.68
CA GLU A 113 19.76 -8.60 20.99
C GLU A 113 18.69 -8.83 22.07
N VAL A 114 17.52 -8.18 21.98
CA VAL A 114 16.38 -8.42 22.91
C VAL A 114 15.80 -9.85 22.78
N LYS A 115 16.25 -10.65 21.80
CA LYS A 115 15.80 -12.03 21.59
C LYS A 115 16.83 -13.12 21.93
N ALA A 116 18.00 -12.77 22.47
CA ALA A 116 18.97 -13.73 23.01
C ALA A 116 18.74 -13.91 24.53
#